data_AF-A0A2N7UDM8-F1
#
_entry.id   AF-A0A2N7UDM8-F1
#
_cell.length_a   1.000
_cell.length_b   1.000
_cell.length_c   1.000
_cell.angle_alpha   90.00
_cell.angle_beta   90.00
_cell.angle_gamma   90.00
#
_symmetry.space_group_name_H-M   'P 1'
#
loop_
_entity.id
_entity.type
_entity.pdbx_description
1 polymer ?
#
loop_
_entity_poly.entity_id
_entity_poly.type
_entity_poly.pdbx_seq_one_letter_code
_entity_poly.pdbx_strand_id
1 'polypeptide(L)'
;MKYYFNYQYLPRGAERPIDAGEAIEVSEDQCTIPPTLPSVGDYVQLTYMTGNGDNFTGKVRSRLFTYFVGERPEQNGCAINIVVEEDDDDWGKLIKE
;
A
#
# COMPACT_ATOMS: atom_id res chain seq x y z
N MET A 1 -11.86 -13.09 -6.83
CA MET A 1 -10.87 -13.13 -5.72
C MET A 1 -10.83 -11.76 -5.07
N LYS A 2 -10.98 -11.68 -3.75
CA LYS A 2 -10.97 -10.37 -3.06
C LYS A 2 -9.56 -9.89 -2.78
N TYR A 3 -9.31 -8.59 -2.90
CA TYR A 3 -8.02 -8.00 -2.56
C TYR A 3 -8.18 -7.01 -1.41
N TYR A 4 -7.22 -7.03 -0.49
CA TYR A 4 -7.11 -6.10 0.63
C TYR A 4 -5.75 -5.42 0.55
N PHE A 5 -5.70 -4.11 0.68
CA PHE A 5 -4.45 -3.34 0.60
C PHE A 5 -4.26 -2.52 1.87
N ASN A 6 -3.08 -2.59 2.45
CA ASN A 6 -2.70 -1.75 3.58
C ASN A 6 -1.35 -1.09 3.30
N TYR A 7 -1.25 0.21 3.59
CA TYR A 7 -0.01 0.96 3.52
C TYR A 7 0.49 1.25 4.94
N GLN A 8 1.77 0.94 5.16
CA GLN A 8 2.43 1.17 6.43
C GLN A 8 3.63 2.08 6.22
N TYR A 9 3.81 3.04 7.13
CA TYR A 9 4.92 3.97 7.09
C TYR A 9 6.10 3.39 7.86
N LEU A 10 7.30 3.43 7.28
CA LEU A 10 8.53 3.08 7.96
C LEU A 10 9.36 4.36 8.14
N PRO A 11 9.41 4.93 9.36
CA PRO A 11 10.30 6.04 9.65
C PRO A 11 11.74 5.65 9.37
N ARG A 12 12.57 6.60 8.96
CA ARG A 12 13.95 6.28 8.61
C ARG A 12 14.72 5.72 9.79
N GLY A 13 15.43 4.62 9.56
CA GLY A 13 16.25 3.96 10.57
C GLY A 13 15.44 3.19 11.62
N ALA A 14 14.11 3.17 11.53
CA ALA A 14 13.29 2.29 12.34
C ALA A 14 13.45 0.82 11.90
N GLU A 15 13.34 -0.10 12.85
CA GLU A 15 13.40 -1.54 12.56
C GLU A 15 12.07 -2.09 12.03
N ARG A 16 10.95 -1.40 12.30
CA ARG A 16 9.59 -1.86 11.97
C ARG A 16 8.70 -0.70 11.53
N PRO A 17 7.77 -0.95 10.58
CA PRO A 17 6.82 0.06 10.16
C PRO A 17 5.75 0.31 11.23
N ILE A 18 5.14 1.48 11.17
CA ILE A 18 3.98 1.90 11.95
C ILE A 18 2.73 1.85 11.06
N ASP A 19 1.59 1.56 11.69
CA ASP A 19 0.30 1.64 11.01
C ASP A 19 -0.03 3.11 10.74
N ALA A 20 -0.20 3.44 9.46
CA ALA A 20 -0.46 4.82 9.01
C ALA A 20 -1.88 4.99 8.43
N GLY A 21 -2.72 3.96 8.51
CA GLY A 21 -4.13 4.01 8.15
C GLY A 21 -4.79 2.62 8.11
N GLU A 22 -6.05 2.60 7.67
CA GLU A 22 -6.84 1.36 7.57
C GLU A 22 -6.63 0.63 6.24
N ALA A 23 -6.80 -0.69 6.27
CA ALA A 23 -6.78 -1.51 5.07
C ALA A 23 -8.01 -1.23 4.19
N ILE A 24 -7.78 -1.01 2.90
CA ILE A 24 -8.82 -0.80 1.89
C ILE A 24 -9.20 -2.16 1.29
N GLU A 25 -10.49 -2.55 1.39
CA GLU A 25 -11.06 -3.68 0.65
C GLU A 25 -11.38 -3.23 -0.78
N VAL A 26 -10.92 -4.00 -1.76
CA VAL A 26 -11.31 -3.83 -3.16
C VAL A 26 -11.84 -5.16 -3.68
N SER A 27 -13.08 -5.13 -4.14
CA SER A 27 -13.76 -6.26 -4.75
C SER A 27 -13.98 -6.06 -6.25
N GLU A 28 -14.25 -7.15 -6.98
CA GLU A 28 -14.39 -7.15 -8.45
C GLU A 28 -15.54 -6.25 -8.96
N ASP A 29 -16.54 -5.97 -8.12
CA ASP A 29 -17.62 -5.01 -8.38
C ASP A 29 -17.18 -3.54 -8.23
N GLN A 30 -16.10 -3.27 -7.50
CA GLN A 30 -15.58 -1.92 -7.27
C GLN A 30 -14.49 -1.51 -8.27
N CYS A 31 -13.88 -2.47 -8.97
CA CYS A 31 -12.79 -2.22 -9.91
C CYS A 31 -12.85 -3.20 -11.09
N THR A 32 -13.08 -2.68 -12.31
CA THR A 32 -13.06 -3.45 -13.57
C THR A 32 -11.67 -4.03 -13.90
N ILE A 33 -10.63 -3.52 -13.25
CA ILE A 33 -9.22 -3.91 -13.41
C ILE A 33 -8.62 -3.97 -12.00
N PRO A 34 -7.82 -4.99 -11.63
CA PRO A 34 -7.13 -5.00 -10.34
C PRO A 34 -6.34 -3.70 -10.17
N PRO A 35 -6.38 -3.06 -8.99
CA PRO A 35 -5.70 -1.79 -8.76
C PRO A 35 -4.21 -1.94 -9.03
N THR A 36 -3.64 -0.98 -9.74
CA THR A 36 -2.22 -0.95 -10.05
C THR A 36 -1.43 -0.81 -8.75
N LEU A 37 -0.58 -1.79 -8.44
CA LEU A 37 0.23 -1.77 -7.22
C LEU A 37 1.63 -1.23 -7.52
N PRO A 38 2.17 -0.38 -6.64
CA PRO A 38 3.55 0.04 -6.77
C PRO A 38 4.51 -1.15 -6.57
N SER A 39 5.64 -1.08 -7.25
CA SER A 39 6.77 -2.00 -7.11
C SER A 39 7.72 -1.53 -6.03
N VAL A 40 8.55 -2.45 -5.53
CA VAL A 40 9.64 -2.08 -4.62
C VAL A 40 10.59 -1.12 -5.35
N GLY A 41 10.88 0.02 -4.72
CA GLY A 41 11.66 1.11 -5.27
C GLY A 41 10.84 2.25 -5.87
N ASP A 42 9.54 2.06 -6.10
CA ASP A 42 8.67 3.13 -6.59
C ASP A 42 8.45 4.19 -5.50
N TYR A 43 8.37 5.45 -5.93
CA TYR A 43 7.97 6.57 -5.08
C TYR A 43 6.46 6.65 -5.01
N VAL A 44 5.92 6.81 -3.81
CA VAL A 44 4.48 6.93 -3.57
C VAL A 44 4.16 8.09 -2.64
N GLN A 45 3.06 8.77 -2.92
CA GLN A 45 2.45 9.76 -2.06
C GLN A 45 1.06 9.27 -1.67
N LEU A 46 0.83 9.13 -0.38
CA LEU A 46 -0.45 8.73 0.19
C LEU A 46 -1.11 9.96 0.81
N THR A 47 -2.31 10.25 0.31
CA THR A 47 -3.16 11.35 0.78
C THR A 47 -4.51 10.78 1.17
N TYR A 48 -4.79 10.73 2.48
CA TYR A 48 -6.08 10.32 3.01
C TYR A 48 -7.07 11.47 2.87
N MET A 49 -8.07 11.27 2.01
CA MET A 49 -9.13 12.25 1.76
C MET A 49 -10.18 12.29 2.88
N THR A 50 -10.27 11.23 3.68
CA THR A 50 -11.15 11.11 4.85
C THR A 50 -10.29 10.81 6.07
N GLY A 51 -10.45 11.59 7.14
CA GLY A 51 -9.46 11.83 8.21
C GLY A 51 -9.07 10.68 9.15
N ASN A 52 -9.08 9.44 8.70
CA ASN A 52 -8.72 8.25 9.48
C ASN A 52 -7.33 7.67 9.12
N GLY A 53 -6.52 8.38 8.32
CA GLY A 53 -5.15 7.95 8.02
C GLY A 53 -4.20 9.13 7.88
N ASP A 54 -2.91 8.83 7.99
CA ASP A 54 -1.84 9.81 7.93
C ASP A 54 -1.38 10.02 6.50
N ASN A 55 -1.14 11.28 6.12
CA ASN A 55 -0.54 11.59 4.84
C ASN A 55 0.98 11.38 4.94
N PHE A 56 1.55 10.62 4.01
CA PHE A 56 3.00 10.42 3.96
C PHE A 56 3.48 10.13 2.54
N THR A 57 4.77 10.39 2.34
CA THR A 57 5.50 10.14 1.10
C THR A 57 6.68 9.24 1.40
N GLY A 58 7.10 8.46 0.42
CA GLY A 58 8.34 7.69 0.52
C GLY A 58 8.56 6.73 -0.63
N LYS A 59 9.53 5.84 -0.47
CA LYS A 59 9.78 4.72 -1.38
C LYS A 59 9.16 3.43 -0.87
N VAL A 60 8.58 2.64 -1.76
CA VAL A 60 8.16 1.28 -1.40
C VAL A 60 9.40 0.44 -1.10
N ARG A 61 9.58 0.08 0.17
CA ARG A 61 10.69 -0.77 0.63
C ARG A 61 10.39 -2.24 0.44
N SER A 62 9.15 -2.65 0.73
CA SER A 62 8.76 -4.06 0.66
C SER A 62 7.26 -4.21 0.46
N ARG A 63 6.86 -5.39 -0.02
CA ARG A 63 5.47 -5.80 -0.14
C ARG A 63 5.32 -7.25 0.24
N LEU A 64 4.26 -7.58 0.97
CA LEU A 64 3.93 -8.94 1.36
C LEU A 64 2.53 -9.29 0.82
N PHE A 65 2.47 -10.34 0.02
CA PHE A 65 1.21 -10.92 -0.47
C PHE A 65 0.86 -12.13 0.39
N THR A 66 -0.28 -12.07 1.06
CA THR A 66 -0.83 -13.15 1.88
C THR A 66 -2.06 -13.70 1.20
N TYR A 67 -1.97 -14.92 0.68
CA TYR A 67 -3.07 -15.59 -0.02
C TYR A 67 -3.90 -16.44 0.94
N PHE A 68 -5.21 -16.25 0.89
CA PHE A 68 -6.20 -17.10 1.55
C PHE A 68 -6.86 -17.96 0.48
N VAL A 69 -6.80 -19.28 0.64
CA VAL A 69 -7.39 -20.25 -0.29
C VAL A 69 -8.44 -21.05 0.47
N GLY A 70 -9.69 -20.95 0.02
CA GLY A 70 -10.82 -21.67 0.59
C GLY A 70 -11.32 -22.78 -0.32
N GLU A 71 -12.30 -23.54 0.17
CA GLU A 71 -12.92 -24.64 -0.58
C GLU A 71 -13.80 -24.14 -1.74
N ARG A 72 -14.25 -22.88 -1.67
CA ARG A 72 -15.10 -22.25 -2.68
C ARG A 72 -14.48 -20.96 -3.22
N PRO A 73 -14.73 -20.59 -4.49
CA PRO A 73 -14.11 -19.43 -5.13
C PRO A 73 -14.28 -18.09 -4.38
N GLU A 74 -15.43 -17.89 -3.73
CA GLU A 74 -15.76 -16.69 -2.96
C GLU A 74 -14.93 -16.52 -1.68
N GLN A 75 -14.30 -17.60 -1.21
CA GLN A 75 -13.44 -17.61 -0.02
C GLN A 75 -11.99 -17.26 -0.35
N ASN A 76 -11.63 -17.22 -1.64
CA ASN A 76 -10.28 -16.89 -2.07
C ASN A 76 -10.03 -15.37 -1.96
N GLY A 77 -8.93 -15.01 -1.31
CA GLY A 77 -8.53 -13.62 -1.13
C GLY A 77 -7.03 -13.41 -1.10
N CYS A 78 -6.60 -12.17 -1.23
CA CYS A 78 -5.21 -11.77 -1.10
C CYS A 78 -5.12 -10.48 -0.27
N ALA A 79 -4.43 -10.52 0.87
CA ALA A 79 -4.08 -9.32 1.62
C ALA A 79 -2.66 -8.88 1.26
N ILE A 80 -2.50 -7.59 0.99
CA ILE A 80 -1.27 -7.00 0.46
C ILE A 80 -0.87 -5.89 1.42
N ASN A 81 0.27 -6.09 2.09
CA ASN A 81 0.88 -5.08 2.95
C ASN A 81 2.02 -4.42 2.19
N ILE A 82 2.00 -3.10 2.10
CA ILE A 82 2.98 -2.29 1.38
C ILE A 82 3.67 -1.38 2.40
N VAL A 83 4.98 -1.54 2.54
CA VAL A 83 5.79 -0.70 3.44
C VAL A 83 6.43 0.41 2.64
N VAL A 84 6.16 1.65 3.03
CA VAL A 84 6.71 2.87 2.45
C VAL A 84 7.72 3.43 3.44
N GLU A 85 8.99 3.44 3.05
CA GLU A 85 10.07 4.00 3.86
C GLU A 85 10.26 5.47 3.57
N GLU A 86 10.45 6.24 4.64
CA GLU A 86 10.85 7.64 4.61
C GLU A 86 12.21 7.81 3.91
N ASP A 87 12.21 8.45 2.75
CA ASP A 87 13.41 8.81 2.01
C ASP A 87 13.75 10.30 2.13
N ASP A 88 14.99 10.64 1.79
CA ASP A 88 15.55 12.02 1.80
C ASP A 88 15.65 12.57 0.38
N ASP A 89 15.02 11.90 -0.59
CA ASP A 89 15.18 12.29 -1.97
C ASP A 89 14.52 13.64 -2.21
N ASP A 90 15.13 14.41 -3.11
CA ASP A 90 14.57 15.68 -3.52
C ASP A 90 13.42 15.40 -4.50
N TRP A 91 12.19 15.37 -3.99
CA TRP A 91 10.98 15.10 -4.77
C TRP A 91 10.83 16.05 -5.98
N GLY A 92 11.32 17.30 -5.87
CA GLY A 92 11.33 18.26 -6.96
C GLY A 92 12.33 17.93 -8.09
N LYS A 93 13.26 16.99 -7.86
CA LYS A 93 14.12 16.41 -8.89
C LYS A 93 13.54 15.11 -9.49
N LEU A 94 12.58 14.47 -8.81
CA LEU A 94 11.99 13.20 -9.24
C LEU A 94 10.87 13.42 -10.26
N ILE A 95 10.01 14.39 -9.97
CA ILE A 95 8.88 14.75 -10.82
C ILE A 95 8.79 16.27 -10.94
N LYS A 96 8.31 16.74 -12.09
CA LYS A 96 7.96 18.15 -12.28
C LYS A 96 6.44 18.23 -12.35
N GLU A 97 5.84 18.93 -11.39
CA GLU A 97 4.42 19.25 -11.37
C GLU A 97 4.03 20.27 -12.45
#